data_AF-A0A5C9F4M6-F1
#
_entry.id   AF-A0A5C9F4M6-F1
#
_cell.length_a   1.000
_cell.length_b   1.000
_cell.length_c   1.000
_cell.angle_alpha   90.00
_cell.angle_beta   90.00
_cell.angle_gamma   90.00
#
_symmetry.space_group_name_H-M   'P 1'
#
loop_
_entity.id
_entity.type
_entity.pdbx_description
1 polymer ?
#
loop_
_entity_poly.entity_id
_entity_poly.type
_entity_poly.pdbx_seq_one_letter_code
_entity_poly.pdbx_strand_id
1 'polypeptide(L)'
;MDKKGEEINTTSPKDDQTREAEVEKESKKENNKEKKKTFKDKFEEELKEFSKEELIEKIITLEQKKSELQDQNENMREDIDKWKDKFMRLQAEFENSQKRWDKSRKSLMNQSIANVLRNFLPLYDSFHSAIKNIESDNPIIPFYKQFMNILKSYDAHPLEINEGDKFNYDLHEALSSIEKEDMPNNSIVDVIQEGWKFKDDVLRYAKVIISRKPKPPEPPKPSKEGEKAPIDDEVESTEKKEEKEGKKENEKEKEKEEEEKEKEEEEKEKEEEEKEKEEEEKEKNP
;
A
#
# COMPACT_ATOMS: atom_id res chain seq x y z
N MET A 1 -55.41 60.99 6.10
CA MET A 1 -54.42 60.07 6.69
C MET A 1 -53.72 59.40 5.52
N ASP A 2 -52.72 60.12 5.05
CA ASP A 2 -51.98 59.91 3.81
C ASP A 2 -51.03 58.71 3.90
N LYS A 3 -51.08 57.84 2.91
CA LYS A 3 -50.01 56.89 2.59
C LYS A 3 -49.44 57.27 1.23
N LYS A 4 -48.44 58.15 1.22
CA LYS A 4 -47.54 58.33 0.07
C LYS A 4 -46.39 57.34 0.23
N GLY A 5 -46.20 56.48 -0.76
CA GLY A 5 -45.01 55.65 -0.88
C GLY A 5 -43.82 56.50 -1.32
N GLU A 6 -42.74 56.45 -0.54
CA GLU A 6 -41.43 56.94 -0.92
C GLU A 6 -40.74 55.88 -1.80
N GLU A 7 -40.59 56.16 -3.09
CA GLU A 7 -39.61 55.50 -3.94
C GLU A 7 -38.23 56.07 -3.62
N ILE A 8 -37.49 55.35 -2.77
CA ILE A 8 -36.07 55.60 -2.50
C ILE A 8 -35.25 55.06 -3.67
N ASN A 9 -34.81 55.96 -4.54
CA ASN A 9 -33.73 55.73 -5.50
C ASN A 9 -32.44 55.39 -4.74
N THR A 10 -32.06 54.12 -4.72
CA THR A 10 -30.74 53.68 -4.24
C THR A 10 -29.73 53.82 -5.37
N THR A 11 -29.17 55.02 -5.54
CA THR A 11 -27.95 55.21 -6.33
C THR A 11 -26.80 54.52 -5.60
N SER A 12 -26.26 53.49 -6.21
CA SER A 12 -25.22 52.61 -5.67
C SER A 12 -23.93 53.40 -5.34
N PRO A 13 -23.22 53.13 -4.22
CA PRO A 13 -21.97 53.81 -3.81
C PRO A 13 -20.74 53.55 -4.70
N LYS A 14 -20.91 53.17 -5.97
CA LYS A 14 -19.82 52.72 -6.86
C LYS A 14 -19.24 53.79 -7.77
N ASP A 15 -19.85 54.98 -7.85
CA ASP A 15 -19.46 56.02 -8.83
C ASP A 15 -18.67 57.20 -8.25
N ASP A 16 -18.41 57.22 -6.93
CA ASP A 16 -17.60 58.28 -6.29
C ASP A 16 -16.13 57.87 -6.08
N GLN A 17 -15.88 56.55 -5.90
CA GLN A 17 -14.51 56.00 -5.80
C GLN A 17 -13.77 55.95 -7.15
N THR A 18 -14.50 56.06 -8.27
CA THR A 18 -13.92 56.04 -9.62
C THR A 18 -13.37 57.41 -10.03
N ARG A 19 -13.97 58.52 -9.58
CA ARG A 19 -13.47 59.88 -9.85
C ARG A 19 -12.23 60.23 -9.03
N GLU A 20 -12.18 59.85 -7.75
CA GLU A 20 -10.99 60.07 -6.91
C GLU A 20 -9.79 59.24 -7.39
N ALA A 21 -10.03 57.99 -7.84
CA ALA A 21 -8.99 57.13 -8.41
C ALA A 21 -8.51 57.57 -9.80
N GLU A 22 -9.30 58.32 -10.57
CA GLU A 22 -8.91 58.91 -11.86
C GLU A 22 -8.03 60.16 -11.67
N VAL A 23 -8.37 61.04 -10.72
CA VAL A 23 -7.58 62.24 -10.38
C VAL A 23 -6.24 61.85 -9.75
N GLU A 24 -6.17 60.77 -8.95
CA GLU A 24 -4.93 60.26 -8.38
C GLU A 24 -4.03 59.55 -9.43
N LYS A 25 -4.61 59.01 -10.51
CA LYS A 25 -3.88 58.43 -11.63
C LYS A 25 -3.35 59.50 -12.59
N GLU A 26 -4.06 60.61 -12.78
CA GLU A 26 -3.59 61.75 -13.58
C GLU A 26 -2.46 62.52 -12.89
N SER A 27 -2.58 62.79 -11.59
CA SER A 27 -1.52 63.46 -10.79
C SER A 27 -0.24 62.62 -10.66
N LYS A 28 -0.35 61.28 -10.59
CA LYS A 28 0.81 60.36 -10.64
C LYS A 28 1.43 60.28 -12.05
N LYS A 29 0.65 60.44 -13.13
CA LYS A 29 1.16 60.50 -14.51
C LYS A 29 1.87 61.82 -14.81
N GLU A 30 1.38 62.96 -14.31
CA GLU A 30 2.02 64.27 -14.48
C GLU A 30 3.34 64.37 -13.70
N ASN A 31 3.36 63.92 -12.43
CA ASN A 31 4.60 63.85 -11.64
C ASN A 31 5.68 62.97 -12.29
N ASN A 32 5.29 61.89 -12.98
CA ASN A 32 6.22 61.02 -13.68
C ASN A 32 6.69 61.62 -15.03
N LYS A 33 5.87 62.47 -15.67
CA LYS A 33 6.25 63.24 -16.86
C LYS A 33 7.19 64.40 -16.53
N GLU A 34 6.94 65.14 -15.45
CA GLU A 34 7.83 66.22 -15.00
C GLU A 34 9.18 65.69 -14.49
N LYS A 35 9.20 64.57 -13.77
CA LYS A 35 10.45 63.87 -13.41
C LYS A 35 11.22 63.38 -14.62
N LYS A 36 10.54 62.87 -15.66
CA LYS A 36 11.19 62.50 -16.94
C LYS A 36 11.74 63.71 -17.70
N LYS A 37 11.04 64.85 -17.69
CA LYS A 37 11.44 66.08 -18.40
C LYS A 37 12.65 66.72 -17.74
N THR A 38 12.61 66.90 -16.42
CA THR A 38 13.73 67.42 -15.62
C THR A 38 14.96 66.51 -15.64
N PHE A 39 14.78 65.18 -15.73
CA PHE A 39 15.88 64.24 -15.94
C PHE A 39 16.48 64.37 -17.34
N LYS A 40 15.65 64.57 -18.37
CA LYS A 40 16.09 64.73 -19.76
C LYS A 40 16.87 66.03 -19.97
N ASP A 41 16.40 67.14 -19.39
CA ASP A 41 17.03 68.45 -19.51
C ASP A 41 18.41 68.48 -18.80
N LYS A 42 18.54 67.81 -17.64
CA LYS A 42 19.84 67.64 -16.95
C LYS A 42 20.82 66.76 -17.72
N PHE A 43 20.31 65.70 -18.35
CA PHE A 43 21.12 64.77 -19.14
C PHE A 43 21.63 65.43 -20.44
N GLU A 44 20.81 66.29 -21.07
CA GLU A 44 21.20 67.09 -22.24
C GLU A 44 22.28 68.14 -21.94
N GLU A 45 22.38 68.63 -20.69
CA GLU A 45 23.43 69.54 -20.25
C GLU A 45 24.76 68.81 -20.02
N GLU A 46 24.75 67.64 -19.37
CA GLU A 46 25.94 66.78 -19.20
C GLU A 46 26.46 66.22 -20.54
N LEU A 47 25.59 65.97 -21.51
CA LEU A 47 25.95 65.46 -22.84
C LEU A 47 26.71 66.47 -23.72
N LYS A 48 26.61 67.78 -23.43
CA LYS A 48 27.34 68.83 -24.17
C LYS A 48 28.82 68.92 -23.79
N GLU A 49 29.21 68.29 -22.69
CA GLU A 49 30.57 68.34 -22.14
C GLU A 49 31.46 67.21 -22.66
N PHE A 50 30.86 66.19 -23.29
CA PHE A 50 31.57 65.05 -23.89
C PHE A 50 31.77 65.22 -25.39
N SER A 51 32.92 64.80 -25.90
CA SER A 51 33.18 64.67 -27.33
C SER A 51 32.31 63.58 -27.97
N LYS A 52 32.09 63.65 -29.29
CA LYS A 52 31.33 62.63 -30.02
C LYS A 52 31.94 61.24 -29.85
N GLU A 53 33.27 61.16 -29.78
CA GLU A 53 34.01 59.92 -29.61
C GLU A 53 33.76 59.30 -28.22
N GLU A 54 33.78 60.10 -27.14
CA GLU A 54 33.50 59.62 -25.77
C GLU A 54 32.06 59.14 -25.60
N LEU A 55 31.10 59.77 -26.29
CA LEU A 55 29.70 59.33 -26.27
C LEU A 55 29.51 57.99 -26.95
N ILE A 56 30.25 57.73 -28.03
CA ILE A 56 30.22 56.43 -28.73
C ILE A 56 30.78 55.33 -27.82
N GLU A 57 31.91 55.56 -27.15
CA GLU A 57 32.48 54.59 -26.20
C GLU A 57 31.53 54.29 -25.02
N LYS A 58 30.83 55.32 -24.52
CA LYS A 58 29.88 55.17 -23.41
C LYS A 58 28.61 54.41 -23.83
N ILE A 59 28.15 54.59 -25.07
CA ILE A 59 27.03 53.83 -25.63
C ILE A 59 27.44 52.35 -25.77
N ILE A 60 28.62 52.07 -26.32
CA ILE A 60 29.11 50.69 -26.48
C ILE A 60 29.23 49.98 -25.13
N THR A 61 29.79 50.64 -24.12
CA THR A 61 29.92 50.06 -22.77
C THR A 61 28.56 49.86 -22.08
N LEU A 62 27.60 50.76 -22.28
CA LEU A 62 26.24 50.60 -21.76
C LEU A 62 25.49 49.46 -22.46
N GLU A 63 25.68 49.28 -23.77
CA GLU A 63 25.09 48.17 -24.53
C GLU A 63 25.66 46.82 -24.07
N GLN A 64 26.98 46.73 -23.86
CA GLN A 64 27.63 45.55 -23.31
C GLN A 64 27.08 45.21 -21.92
N LYS A 65 27.01 46.20 -21.02
CA LYS A 65 26.48 46.02 -19.66
C LYS A 65 25.00 45.65 -19.65
N LYS A 66 24.22 46.19 -20.58
CA LYS A 66 22.81 45.82 -20.76
C LYS A 66 22.69 44.36 -21.22
N SER A 67 23.50 43.92 -22.18
CA SER A 67 23.53 42.52 -22.62
C SER A 67 23.86 41.59 -21.47
N GLU A 68 24.91 41.88 -20.71
CA GLU A 68 25.35 41.05 -19.58
C GLU A 68 24.27 40.96 -18.48
N LEU A 69 23.58 42.06 -18.19
CA LEU A 69 22.44 42.07 -17.25
C LEU A 69 21.24 41.28 -17.78
N GLN A 70 21.01 41.27 -19.09
CA GLN A 70 19.95 40.46 -19.70
C GLN A 70 20.25 38.97 -19.56
N ASP A 71 21.49 38.56 -19.86
CA ASP A 71 21.95 37.18 -19.71
C ASP A 71 21.87 36.72 -18.25
N GLN A 72 22.28 37.57 -17.30
CA GLN A 72 22.12 37.29 -15.87
C GLN A 72 20.65 37.15 -15.45
N ASN A 73 19.76 37.99 -15.99
CA ASN A 73 18.33 37.90 -15.68
C ASN A 73 17.71 36.61 -16.21
N GLU A 74 18.11 36.18 -17.40
CA GLU A 74 17.65 34.94 -18.02
C GLU A 74 18.14 33.72 -17.22
N ASN A 75 19.43 33.67 -16.87
CA ASN A 75 19.98 32.63 -16.01
C ASN A 75 19.25 32.56 -14.64
N MET A 76 19.01 33.71 -14.00
CA MET A 76 18.26 33.76 -12.74
C MET A 76 16.82 33.24 -12.90
N ARG A 77 16.16 33.52 -14.03
CA ARG A 77 14.80 33.01 -14.31
C ARG A 77 14.80 31.51 -14.51
N GLU A 78 15.76 30.98 -15.27
CA GLU A 78 15.91 29.54 -15.43
C GLU A 78 16.15 28.84 -14.10
N ASP A 79 17.01 29.39 -13.25
CA ASP A 79 17.28 28.82 -11.93
C ASP A 79 16.02 28.85 -11.05
N ILE A 80 15.28 29.95 -11.06
CA ILE A 80 14.00 30.07 -10.36
C ILE A 80 13.04 28.98 -10.83
N ASP A 81 12.93 28.74 -12.13
CA ASP A 81 12.01 27.75 -12.66
C ASP A 81 12.47 26.32 -12.35
N LYS A 82 13.78 26.02 -12.44
CA LYS A 82 14.37 24.76 -11.97
C LYS A 82 14.08 24.50 -10.49
N TRP A 83 14.19 25.53 -9.63
CA TRP A 83 13.91 25.41 -8.21
C TRP A 83 12.42 25.26 -7.91
N LYS A 84 11.54 25.95 -8.66
CA LYS A 84 10.08 25.76 -8.55
C LYS A 84 9.70 24.34 -8.90
N ASP A 85 10.22 23.79 -9.98
CA ASP A 85 9.92 22.41 -10.39
C ASP A 85 10.38 21.40 -9.34
N LYS A 86 11.61 21.56 -8.82
CA LYS A 86 12.12 20.75 -7.70
C LYS A 86 11.22 20.87 -6.47
N PHE A 87 10.80 22.08 -6.13
CA PHE A 87 9.94 22.31 -4.97
C PHE A 87 8.55 21.69 -5.15
N MET A 88 7.92 21.84 -6.31
CA MET A 88 6.63 21.21 -6.62
C MET A 88 6.71 19.70 -6.54
N ARG A 89 7.79 19.12 -7.06
CA ARG A 89 8.04 17.67 -6.97
C ARG A 89 8.25 17.23 -5.51
N LEU A 90 9.09 17.94 -4.75
CA LEU A 90 9.34 17.65 -3.35
C LEU A 90 8.06 17.74 -2.51
N GLN A 91 7.22 18.74 -2.79
CA GLN A 91 5.91 18.88 -2.15
C GLN A 91 5.03 17.66 -2.45
N ALA A 92 4.96 17.22 -3.70
CA ALA A 92 4.20 16.03 -4.08
C ALA A 92 4.74 14.75 -3.41
N GLU A 93 6.06 14.58 -3.34
CA GLU A 93 6.70 13.47 -2.65
C GLU A 93 6.40 13.49 -1.14
N PHE A 94 6.43 14.67 -0.51
CA PHE A 94 6.08 14.85 0.89
C PHE A 94 4.62 14.51 1.16
N GLU A 95 3.68 15.02 0.37
CA GLU A 95 2.25 14.71 0.50
C GLU A 95 1.98 13.20 0.33
N ASN A 96 2.65 12.55 -0.63
CA ASN A 96 2.54 11.12 -0.83
C ASN A 96 3.12 10.32 0.35
N SER A 97 4.27 10.73 0.88
CA SER A 97 4.90 10.12 2.05
C SER A 97 4.02 10.27 3.29
N GLN A 98 3.44 11.44 3.51
CA GLN A 98 2.53 11.69 4.64
C GLN A 98 1.30 10.79 4.56
N LYS A 99 0.63 10.70 3.39
CA LYS A 99 -0.50 9.79 3.18
C LYS A 99 -0.12 8.33 3.44
N ARG A 100 1.07 7.91 2.99
CA ARG A 100 1.60 6.57 3.24
C ARG A 100 1.82 6.33 4.73
N TRP A 101 2.44 7.28 5.42
CA TRP A 101 2.72 7.19 6.85
C TRP A 101 1.43 7.10 7.68
N ASP A 102 0.42 7.90 7.37
CA ASP A 102 -0.88 7.84 8.04
C ASP A 102 -1.58 6.50 7.85
N LYS A 103 -1.51 5.93 6.65
CA LYS A 103 -2.05 4.59 6.36
C LYS A 103 -1.30 3.52 7.17
N SER A 104 0.03 3.55 7.15
CA SER A 104 0.86 2.60 7.91
C SER A 104 0.64 2.70 9.41
N ARG A 105 0.53 3.92 9.95
CA ARG A 105 0.23 4.15 11.37
C ARG A 105 -1.11 3.54 11.78
N LYS A 106 -2.15 3.75 10.97
CA LYS A 106 -3.49 3.14 11.21
C LYS A 106 -3.42 1.62 11.15
N SER A 107 -2.70 1.07 10.17
CA SER A 107 -2.50 -0.37 10.03
C SER A 107 -1.79 -0.96 11.25
N LEU A 108 -0.69 -0.35 11.70
CA LEU A 108 0.07 -0.78 12.86
C LEU A 108 -0.79 -0.75 14.15
N MET A 109 -1.63 0.27 14.30
CA MET A 109 -2.55 0.38 15.42
C MET A 109 -3.60 -0.75 15.39
N ASN A 110 -4.21 -0.99 14.22
CA ASN A 110 -5.16 -2.09 14.03
C ASN A 110 -4.51 -3.45 14.31
N GLN A 111 -3.31 -3.69 13.80
CA GLN A 111 -2.56 -4.94 14.02
C GLN A 111 -2.25 -5.16 15.51
N SER A 112 -1.87 -4.08 16.22
CA SER A 112 -1.60 -4.14 17.65
C SER A 112 -2.85 -4.51 18.45
N ILE A 113 -4.00 -3.89 18.11
CA ILE A 113 -5.30 -4.22 18.70
C ILE A 113 -5.69 -5.67 18.39
N ALA A 114 -5.54 -6.10 17.14
CA ALA A 114 -5.82 -7.46 16.70
C ALA A 114 -5.01 -8.51 17.50
N ASN A 115 -3.72 -8.25 17.74
CA ASN A 115 -2.87 -9.11 18.56
C ASN A 115 -3.36 -9.23 20.01
N VAL A 116 -3.78 -8.12 20.61
CA VAL A 116 -4.36 -8.14 21.96
C VAL A 116 -5.67 -8.92 21.97
N LEU A 117 -6.56 -8.68 21.02
CA LEU A 117 -7.84 -9.40 20.90
C LEU A 117 -7.64 -10.91 20.73
N ARG A 118 -6.67 -11.34 19.91
CA ARG A 118 -6.30 -12.76 19.75
C ARG A 118 -5.95 -13.42 21.08
N ASN A 119 -5.19 -12.74 21.93
CA ASN A 119 -4.79 -13.27 23.24
C ASN A 119 -5.97 -13.43 24.21
N PHE A 120 -7.09 -12.72 23.98
CA PHE A 120 -8.32 -12.87 24.76
C PHE A 120 -9.27 -13.95 24.20
N LEU A 121 -9.07 -14.45 22.98
CA LEU A 121 -9.95 -15.50 22.42
C LEU A 121 -9.92 -16.84 23.20
N PRO A 122 -8.81 -17.30 23.79
CA PRO A 122 -8.85 -18.49 24.67
C PRO A 122 -9.77 -18.31 25.89
N LEU A 123 -9.89 -17.07 26.39
CA LEU A 123 -10.83 -16.75 27.48
C LEU A 123 -12.28 -16.82 26.97
N TYR A 124 -12.55 -16.35 25.74
CA TYR A 124 -13.84 -16.55 25.08
C TYR A 124 -14.22 -18.04 25.04
N ASP A 125 -13.30 -18.89 24.58
CA ASP A 125 -13.56 -20.33 24.43
C ASP A 125 -13.86 -20.98 25.79
N SER A 126 -13.18 -20.53 26.85
CA SER A 126 -13.43 -21.00 28.23
C SER A 126 -14.83 -20.63 28.70
N PHE A 127 -15.29 -19.40 28.42
CA PHE A 127 -16.66 -18.99 28.72
C PHE A 127 -17.68 -19.77 27.89
N HIS A 128 -17.44 -19.94 26.60
CA HIS A 128 -18.35 -20.66 25.70
C HIS A 128 -18.50 -22.12 26.14
N SER A 129 -17.39 -22.78 26.49
CA SER A 129 -17.38 -24.14 27.04
C SER A 129 -18.12 -24.22 28.38
N ALA A 130 -17.90 -23.27 29.28
CA ALA A 130 -18.59 -23.24 30.57
C ALA A 130 -20.10 -23.10 30.39
N ILE A 131 -20.57 -22.20 29.52
CA ILE A 131 -22.00 -21.89 29.38
C ILE A 131 -22.78 -23.00 28.65
N LYS A 132 -22.12 -23.83 27.83
CA LYS A 132 -22.78 -24.85 26.99
C LYS A 132 -23.71 -25.80 27.75
N ASN A 133 -23.42 -26.10 29.03
CA ASN A 133 -24.18 -27.07 29.83
C ASN A 133 -24.76 -26.46 31.13
N ILE A 134 -24.91 -25.15 31.20
CA ILE A 134 -25.32 -24.42 32.40
C ILE A 134 -26.76 -23.90 32.27
N GLU A 135 -27.50 -23.88 33.38
CA GLU A 135 -28.84 -23.29 33.47
C GLU A 135 -28.83 -21.76 33.24
N SER A 136 -29.92 -21.22 32.68
CA SER A 136 -30.03 -19.83 32.23
C SER A 136 -29.82 -18.74 33.30
N ASP A 137 -29.91 -19.10 34.59
CA ASP A 137 -29.79 -18.17 35.72
C ASP A 137 -28.39 -18.15 36.35
N ASN A 138 -27.41 -18.80 35.73
CA ASN A 138 -26.06 -18.84 36.27
C ASN A 138 -25.39 -17.45 36.28
N PRO A 139 -24.76 -17.06 37.40
CA PRO A 139 -24.11 -15.75 37.54
C PRO A 139 -22.98 -15.49 36.54
N ILE A 140 -22.46 -16.49 35.82
CA ILE A 140 -21.43 -16.31 34.79
C ILE A 140 -21.95 -15.65 33.51
N ILE A 141 -23.25 -15.78 33.22
CA ILE A 141 -23.86 -15.33 31.96
C ILE A 141 -23.76 -13.81 31.77
N PRO A 142 -24.03 -12.95 32.78
CA PRO A 142 -23.79 -11.52 32.70
C PRO A 142 -22.34 -11.14 32.36
N PHE A 143 -21.35 -11.83 32.94
CA PHE A 143 -19.93 -11.57 32.67
C PHE A 143 -19.56 -11.92 31.23
N TYR A 144 -20.05 -13.05 30.71
CA TYR A 144 -19.87 -13.41 29.31
C TYR A 144 -20.48 -12.36 28.38
N LYS A 145 -21.72 -11.91 28.64
CA LYS A 145 -22.36 -10.85 27.85
C LYS A 145 -21.56 -9.56 27.89
N GLN A 146 -21.04 -9.17 29.05
CA GLN A 146 -20.19 -7.99 29.18
C GLN A 146 -18.89 -8.13 28.37
N PHE A 147 -18.25 -9.30 28.43
CA PHE A 147 -17.05 -9.60 27.65
C PHE A 147 -17.32 -9.55 26.15
N MET A 148 -18.43 -10.13 25.69
CA MET A 148 -18.88 -10.04 24.29
C MET A 148 -19.13 -8.60 23.86
N ASN A 149 -19.74 -7.78 24.72
CA ASN A 149 -19.96 -6.36 24.43
C ASN A 149 -18.64 -5.58 24.31
N ILE A 150 -17.63 -5.93 25.10
CA ILE A 150 -16.29 -5.32 25.00
C ILE A 150 -15.68 -5.68 23.64
N LEU A 151 -15.65 -6.96 23.26
CA LEU A 151 -15.14 -7.38 21.94
C LEU A 151 -15.90 -6.67 20.81
N LYS A 152 -17.23 -6.59 20.92
CA LYS A 152 -18.08 -5.88 19.96
C LYS A 152 -17.76 -4.39 19.84
N SER A 153 -17.41 -3.72 20.95
CA SER A 153 -17.03 -2.29 20.92
C SER A 153 -15.72 -2.01 20.17
N TYR A 154 -14.88 -3.04 20.00
CA TYR A 154 -13.70 -3.00 19.15
C TYR A 154 -13.98 -3.51 17.72
N ASP A 155 -15.24 -3.68 17.30
CA ASP A 155 -15.60 -4.27 16.00
C ASP A 155 -15.04 -5.70 15.80
N ALA A 156 -14.87 -6.44 16.91
CA ALA A 156 -14.51 -7.85 16.87
C ALA A 156 -15.76 -8.71 17.00
N HIS A 157 -15.98 -9.59 16.04
CA HIS A 157 -17.18 -10.43 15.94
C HIS A 157 -16.81 -11.87 15.56
N PRO A 158 -17.60 -12.86 16.00
CA PRO A 158 -17.45 -14.22 15.51
C PRO A 158 -17.76 -14.28 14.00
N LEU A 159 -17.15 -15.25 13.32
CA LEU A 159 -17.50 -15.57 11.94
C LEU A 159 -18.87 -16.24 11.91
N GLU A 160 -19.76 -15.74 11.06
CA GLU A 160 -21.07 -16.34 10.84
C GLU A 160 -20.90 -17.57 9.94
N ILE A 161 -20.99 -18.74 10.55
CA ILE A 161 -20.81 -20.04 9.89
C ILE A 161 -21.96 -20.94 10.30
N ASN A 162 -22.66 -21.48 9.33
CA ASN A 162 -23.75 -22.41 9.52
C ASN A 162 -23.35 -23.81 9.03
N GLU A 163 -23.99 -24.83 9.60
CA GLU A 163 -23.93 -26.18 9.04
C GLU A 163 -24.44 -26.16 7.58
N GLY A 164 -23.69 -26.80 6.68
CA GLY A 164 -23.97 -26.83 5.25
C GLY A 164 -23.29 -25.71 4.45
N ASP A 165 -22.71 -24.70 5.09
CA ASP A 165 -21.98 -23.64 4.38
C ASP A 165 -20.75 -24.21 3.65
N LYS A 166 -20.38 -23.56 2.54
CA LYS A 166 -19.21 -23.97 1.76
C LYS A 166 -17.93 -23.65 2.51
N PHE A 167 -16.99 -24.60 2.55
CA PHE A 167 -15.68 -24.38 3.13
C PHE A 167 -14.91 -23.28 2.38
N ASN A 168 -14.31 -22.34 3.12
CA ASN A 168 -13.47 -21.26 2.59
C ASN A 168 -12.10 -21.30 3.29
N TYR A 169 -11.03 -21.41 2.50
CA TYR A 169 -9.65 -21.46 2.98
C TYR A 169 -9.19 -20.18 3.70
N ASP A 170 -9.79 -19.03 3.37
CA ASP A 170 -9.44 -17.74 3.99
C ASP A 170 -10.07 -17.54 5.37
N LEU A 171 -11.06 -18.36 5.73
CA LEU A 171 -11.87 -18.18 6.94
C LEU A 171 -11.86 -19.41 7.85
N HIS A 172 -11.62 -20.60 7.30
CA HIS A 172 -11.84 -21.88 7.97
C HIS A 172 -10.58 -22.75 7.95
N GLU A 173 -10.39 -23.48 9.04
CA GLU A 173 -9.37 -24.53 9.21
C GLU A 173 -10.11 -25.88 9.34
N ALA A 174 -9.91 -26.78 8.37
CA ALA A 174 -10.53 -28.11 8.40
C ALA A 174 -9.73 -29.05 9.30
N LEU A 175 -10.33 -29.51 10.41
CA LEU A 175 -9.67 -30.46 11.33
C LEU A 175 -9.81 -31.91 10.88
N SER A 176 -10.98 -32.26 10.33
CA SER A 176 -11.29 -33.62 9.90
C SER A 176 -12.39 -33.60 8.86
N SER A 177 -12.53 -34.71 8.13
CA SER A 177 -13.61 -34.93 7.18
C SER A 177 -14.47 -36.12 7.59
N ILE A 178 -15.79 -35.98 7.56
CA ILE A 178 -16.74 -37.07 7.81
C ILE A 178 -17.46 -37.42 6.52
N GLU A 179 -17.64 -38.71 6.28
CA GLU A 179 -18.44 -39.19 5.16
C GLU A 179 -19.93 -38.91 5.41
N LYS A 180 -20.54 -38.06 4.58
CA LYS A 180 -21.98 -37.77 4.60
C LYS A 180 -22.52 -37.78 3.18
N GLU A 181 -23.52 -38.62 2.93
CA GLU A 181 -24.17 -38.75 1.62
C GLU A 181 -25.16 -37.61 1.36
N ASP A 182 -25.78 -37.09 2.44
CA ASP A 182 -26.80 -36.03 2.41
C ASP A 182 -26.23 -34.61 2.29
N MET A 183 -24.90 -34.45 2.20
CA MET A 183 -24.27 -33.13 2.08
C MET A 183 -23.34 -33.02 0.87
N PRO A 184 -23.23 -31.83 0.25
CA PRO A 184 -22.26 -31.59 -0.81
C PRO A 184 -20.84 -31.79 -0.30
N ASN A 185 -19.91 -32.22 -1.16
CA ASN A 185 -18.51 -32.41 -0.79
C ASN A 185 -17.87 -31.07 -0.36
N ASN A 186 -17.00 -31.09 0.66
CA ASN A 186 -16.34 -29.91 1.23
C ASN A 186 -17.32 -28.85 1.80
N SER A 187 -18.44 -29.30 2.36
CA SER A 187 -19.36 -28.44 3.12
C SER A 187 -19.09 -28.57 4.62
N ILE A 188 -19.41 -27.56 5.39
CA ILE A 188 -19.19 -27.55 6.83
C ILE A 188 -20.23 -28.44 7.50
N VAL A 189 -19.76 -29.41 8.27
CA VAL A 189 -20.60 -30.36 9.01
C VAL A 189 -20.88 -29.87 10.42
N ASP A 190 -19.85 -29.35 11.08
CA ASP A 190 -19.91 -28.86 12.45
C ASP A 190 -18.76 -27.87 12.68
N VAL A 191 -18.96 -26.92 13.60
CA VAL A 191 -17.99 -25.92 14.02
C VAL A 191 -17.50 -26.28 15.42
N ILE A 192 -16.26 -26.76 15.51
CA ILE A 192 -15.65 -27.18 16.78
C ILE A 192 -15.16 -25.97 17.58
N GLN A 193 -14.64 -24.95 16.88
CA GLN A 193 -14.18 -23.72 17.48
C GLN A 193 -14.57 -22.55 16.58
N GLU A 194 -15.30 -21.59 17.13
CA GLU A 194 -15.71 -20.40 16.39
C GLU A 194 -14.50 -19.57 15.97
N GLY A 195 -14.50 -19.17 14.70
CA GLY A 195 -13.56 -18.20 14.16
C GLY A 195 -13.99 -16.78 14.51
N TRP A 196 -13.05 -15.86 14.47
CA TRP A 196 -13.27 -14.45 14.83
C TRP A 196 -12.61 -13.52 13.84
N LYS A 197 -13.27 -12.41 13.54
CA LYS A 197 -12.77 -11.31 12.72
C LYS A 197 -12.79 -9.99 13.49
N PHE A 198 -11.88 -9.11 13.13
CA PHE A 198 -11.81 -7.73 13.59
C PHE A 198 -11.76 -6.85 12.37
N LYS A 199 -12.81 -6.05 12.14
CA LYS A 199 -13.00 -5.31 10.88
C LYS A 199 -12.90 -6.28 9.69
N ASP A 200 -11.89 -6.09 8.83
CA ASP A 200 -11.63 -6.91 7.65
C ASP A 200 -10.58 -8.01 7.93
N ASP A 201 -9.89 -7.97 9.07
CA ASP A 201 -8.80 -8.89 9.40
C ASP A 201 -9.32 -10.11 10.17
N VAL A 202 -8.92 -11.31 9.74
CA VAL A 202 -9.22 -12.55 10.47
C VAL A 202 -8.30 -12.64 11.70
N LEU A 203 -8.90 -12.70 12.88
CA LEU A 203 -8.17 -12.89 14.14
C LEU A 203 -7.79 -14.36 14.31
N ARG A 204 -8.73 -15.26 14.02
CA ARG A 204 -8.59 -16.70 14.17
C ARG A 204 -9.55 -17.40 13.20
N TYR A 205 -9.05 -18.36 12.44
CA TYR A 205 -9.88 -19.20 11.58
C TYR A 205 -10.84 -20.06 12.40
N ALA A 206 -12.01 -20.33 11.85
CA ALA A 206 -12.95 -21.26 12.48
C ALA A 206 -12.49 -22.69 12.25
N LYS A 207 -12.41 -23.49 13.31
CA LYS A 207 -12.08 -24.91 13.18
C LYS A 207 -13.34 -25.70 12.92
N VAL A 208 -13.38 -26.35 11.77
CA VAL A 208 -14.58 -27.01 11.26
C VAL A 208 -14.29 -28.44 10.87
N ILE A 209 -15.35 -29.26 10.92
CA ILE A 209 -15.36 -30.58 10.30
C ILE A 209 -16.05 -30.43 8.95
N ILE A 210 -15.46 -31.00 7.89
CA ILE A 210 -16.03 -30.93 6.54
C ILE A 210 -16.64 -32.25 6.10
N SER A 211 -17.57 -32.21 5.15
CA SER A 211 -18.15 -33.40 4.54
C SER A 211 -17.26 -33.92 3.42
N ARG A 212 -17.13 -35.25 3.35
CA ARG A 212 -16.57 -35.96 2.21
C ARG A 212 -17.65 -36.87 1.62
N LYS A 213 -17.73 -36.99 0.30
CA LYS A 213 -18.57 -38.03 -0.30
C LYS A 213 -17.90 -39.41 -0.13
N PRO A 214 -18.62 -40.45 0.32
CA PRO A 214 -18.08 -41.80 0.41
C PRO A 214 -17.62 -42.26 -0.98
N LYS A 215 -16.46 -42.93 -1.03
CA LYS A 215 -15.95 -43.49 -2.29
C LYS A 215 -16.91 -44.59 -2.77
N PRO A 216 -17.32 -44.61 -4.05
CA PRO A 216 -18.14 -45.71 -4.57
C PRO A 216 -17.47 -47.05 -4.27
N PRO A 217 -18.23 -48.12 -3.93
CA PRO A 217 -17.65 -49.41 -3.60
C PRO A 217 -16.76 -49.90 -4.75
N GLU A 218 -15.51 -50.23 -4.43
CA GLU A 218 -14.57 -50.77 -5.41
C GLU A 218 -15.12 -52.11 -5.94
N PRO A 219 -15.06 -52.37 -7.26
CA PRO A 219 -15.56 -53.63 -7.82
C PRO A 219 -14.80 -54.81 -7.19
N PRO A 220 -15.49 -55.93 -6.91
CA PRO A 220 -14.88 -57.05 -6.19
C PRO A 220 -13.69 -57.60 -6.98
N LYS A 221 -12.51 -57.65 -6.33
CA LYS A 221 -11.33 -58.32 -6.88
C LYS A 221 -11.66 -59.80 -7.10
N PRO A 222 -11.34 -60.41 -8.26
CA PRO A 222 -11.60 -61.81 -8.50
C PRO A 222 -10.77 -62.68 -7.55
N SER A 223 -11.45 -63.48 -6.74
CA SER A 223 -10.86 -64.52 -5.88
C SER A 223 -10.30 -65.65 -6.74
N LYS A 224 -9.02 -65.99 -6.57
CA LYS A 224 -8.43 -67.21 -7.12
C LYS A 224 -8.66 -68.38 -6.15
N GLU A 225 -9.39 -69.39 -6.61
CA GLU A 225 -9.45 -70.73 -6.00
C GLU A 225 -8.29 -71.60 -6.47
N GLY A 226 -7.75 -72.43 -5.56
CA GLY A 226 -7.00 -73.66 -5.82
C GLY A 226 -5.49 -73.53 -6.08
N GLU A 227 -4.64 -74.06 -5.19
CA GLU A 227 -3.99 -75.38 -5.29
C GLU A 227 -3.05 -75.65 -4.10
N LYS A 228 -2.64 -76.91 -3.93
CA LYS A 228 -2.10 -77.61 -2.75
C LYS A 228 -0.61 -77.35 -2.44
N ALA A 229 -0.29 -77.49 -1.14
CA ALA A 229 0.84 -78.16 -0.44
C ALA A 229 2.28 -78.26 -1.06
N PRO A 230 3.32 -78.40 -0.21
CA PRO A 230 4.66 -77.80 -0.39
C PRO A 230 5.73 -78.76 -0.95
N ILE A 231 6.77 -78.21 -1.59
CA ILE A 231 8.07 -78.88 -1.82
C ILE A 231 9.20 -77.86 -1.62
N ASP A 232 10.21 -78.30 -0.86
CA ASP A 232 11.40 -77.60 -0.38
C ASP A 232 12.50 -77.38 -1.46
N ASP A 233 13.48 -76.57 -1.05
CA ASP A 233 14.84 -76.31 -1.59
C ASP A 233 15.04 -75.19 -2.64
N GLU A 234 15.53 -74.04 -2.13
CA GLU A 234 16.79 -73.37 -2.50
C GLU A 234 17.34 -73.69 -3.92
N VAL A 235 17.60 -72.76 -4.85
CA VAL A 235 18.13 -71.40 -4.84
C VAL A 235 17.86 -70.86 -6.26
N GLU A 236 17.37 -69.64 -6.44
CA GLU A 236 17.94 -68.65 -7.39
C GLU A 236 17.11 -67.36 -7.34
N SER A 237 17.71 -66.36 -6.72
CA SER A 237 17.29 -64.97 -6.75
C SER A 237 17.36 -64.41 -8.16
N THR A 238 16.24 -64.11 -8.79
CA THR A 238 16.11 -63.03 -9.80
C THR A 238 14.63 -62.66 -9.98
N GLU A 239 14.38 -61.38 -10.28
CA GLU A 239 13.08 -60.81 -10.67
C GLU A 239 12.02 -60.56 -9.58
N LYS A 240 12.41 -59.75 -8.58
CA LYS A 240 11.52 -58.68 -8.09
C LYS A 240 12.31 -57.51 -7.51
N LYS A 241 13.21 -56.96 -8.34
CA LYS A 241 13.94 -55.70 -8.07
C LYS A 241 13.44 -54.52 -8.92
N GLU A 242 12.63 -54.76 -9.95
CA GLU A 242 12.09 -53.70 -10.80
C GLU A 242 10.68 -53.30 -10.34
N GLU A 243 10.61 -52.31 -9.46
CA GLU A 243 9.50 -51.32 -9.30
C GLU A 243 9.60 -50.57 -7.95
N LYS A 244 10.48 -51.00 -7.04
CA LYS A 244 10.83 -50.25 -5.82
C LYS A 244 12.18 -49.53 -5.87
N GLU A 245 13.04 -49.78 -6.86
CA GLU A 245 14.27 -48.99 -7.08
C GLU A 245 13.98 -47.69 -7.87
N GLY A 246 13.06 -47.69 -8.84
CA GLY A 246 12.76 -46.50 -9.66
C GLY A 246 12.03 -45.34 -8.97
N LYS A 247 11.47 -45.53 -7.77
CA LYS A 247 10.86 -44.43 -6.98
C LYS A 247 11.82 -43.78 -5.99
N LYS A 248 12.89 -44.47 -5.57
CA LYS A 248 13.93 -43.89 -4.70
C LYS A 248 15.06 -43.24 -5.49
N GLU A 249 15.29 -43.64 -6.74
CA GLU A 249 16.24 -42.96 -7.63
C GLU A 249 15.68 -41.63 -8.14
N ASN A 250 14.39 -41.55 -8.46
CA ASN A 250 13.75 -40.30 -8.90
C ASN A 250 13.64 -39.20 -7.83
N GLU A 251 13.57 -39.56 -6.53
CA GLU A 251 13.60 -38.57 -5.43
C GLU A 251 15.03 -38.07 -5.19
N LYS A 252 16.05 -38.94 -5.30
CA LYS A 252 17.46 -38.55 -5.15
C LYS A 252 18.02 -37.75 -6.32
N GLU A 253 17.56 -37.99 -7.55
CA GLU A 253 17.94 -37.17 -8.69
C GLU A 253 17.31 -35.77 -8.63
N LYS A 254 16.08 -35.64 -8.12
CA LYS A 254 15.45 -34.33 -7.90
C LYS A 254 16.13 -33.51 -6.81
N GLU A 255 16.49 -34.13 -5.68
CA GLU A 255 17.23 -33.42 -4.62
C GLU A 255 18.62 -32.97 -5.10
N LYS A 256 19.28 -33.75 -5.97
CA LYS A 256 20.57 -33.35 -6.57
C LYS A 256 20.44 -32.23 -7.60
N GLU A 257 19.40 -32.23 -8.43
CA GLU A 257 19.14 -31.12 -9.37
C GLU A 257 18.77 -29.82 -8.64
N GLU A 258 18.10 -29.88 -7.49
CA GLU A 258 17.82 -28.71 -6.66
C GLU A 258 19.11 -28.18 -5.99
N GLU A 259 19.96 -29.06 -5.43
CA GLU A 259 21.26 -28.65 -4.88
C GLU A 259 22.23 -28.09 -5.94
N GLU A 260 22.23 -28.60 -7.18
CA GLU A 260 23.05 -28.06 -8.26
C GLU A 260 22.54 -26.69 -8.74
N LYS A 261 21.22 -26.46 -8.73
CA LYS A 261 20.65 -25.16 -9.07
C LYS A 261 20.92 -24.10 -8.01
N GLU A 262 20.82 -24.44 -6.72
CA GLU A 262 21.18 -23.51 -5.63
C GLU A 262 22.68 -23.15 -5.68
N LYS A 263 23.55 -24.10 -6.04
CA LYS A 263 24.98 -23.83 -6.23
C LYS A 263 25.28 -22.94 -7.43
N GLU A 264 24.58 -23.15 -8.56
CA GLU A 264 24.71 -22.26 -9.73
C GLU A 264 24.17 -20.84 -9.45
N GLU A 265 23.12 -20.69 -8.65
CA GLU A 265 22.63 -19.36 -8.24
C GLU A 265 23.61 -18.67 -7.29
N GLU A 266 24.18 -19.38 -6.30
CA GLU A 266 25.22 -18.82 -5.44
C GLU A 266 26.51 -18.44 -6.20
N GLU A 267 26.91 -19.20 -7.22
CA GLU A 267 28.07 -18.84 -8.05
C GLU A 267 27.79 -17.61 -8.92
N LYS A 268 26.56 -17.44 -9.43
CA LYS A 268 26.17 -16.26 -10.20
C LYS A 268 26.11 -15.00 -9.34
N GLU A 269 25.59 -15.08 -8.12
CA GLU A 269 25.60 -13.95 -7.18
C GLU A 269 27.03 -13.55 -6.80
N LYS A 270 27.94 -14.52 -6.62
CA LYS A 270 29.36 -14.24 -6.34
C LYS A 270 30.06 -13.60 -7.54
N GLU A 271 29.78 -14.02 -8.77
CA GLU A 271 30.30 -13.37 -9.98
C GLU A 271 29.75 -11.95 -10.19
N GLU A 272 28.48 -11.69 -9.85
CA GLU A 272 27.92 -10.33 -9.91
C GLU A 272 28.55 -9.42 -8.86
N GLU A 273 28.74 -9.90 -7.63
CA GLU A 273 29.46 -9.14 -6.60
C GLU A 273 30.93 -8.86 -6.96
N GLU A 274 31.63 -9.78 -7.62
CA GLU A 274 33.00 -9.54 -8.09
C GLU A 274 33.05 -8.52 -9.24
N LYS A 275 32.06 -8.53 -10.15
CA LYS A 275 31.95 -7.54 -11.23
C LYS A 275 31.65 -6.14 -10.70
N GLU A 276 30.77 -6.01 -9.71
CA GLU A 276 30.49 -4.73 -9.05
C GLU A 276 31.72 -4.19 -8.31
N LYS A 277 32.50 -5.07 -7.65
CA LYS A 277 33.76 -4.68 -6.98
C LYS A 277 34.84 -4.25 -7.98
N GLU A 278 34.94 -4.90 -9.15
CA GLU A 278 35.85 -4.48 -10.22
C GLU A 278 35.44 -3.16 -10.89
N GLU A 279 34.13 -2.89 -11.05
CA GLU A 279 33.65 -1.60 -11.57
C GLU A 279 33.91 -0.46 -10.57
N GLU A 280 33.71 -0.69 -9.26
CA GLU A 280 34.06 0.28 -8.22
C GLU A 280 35.58 0.57 -8.12
N GLU A 281 36.44 -0.44 -8.35
CA GLU A 281 37.89 -0.22 -8.39
C GLU A 281 38.35 0.54 -9.64
N LYS A 282 37.67 0.36 -10.79
CA LYS A 282 37.93 1.12 -12.02
C LYS A 282 37.46 2.58 -11.95
N GLU A 283 36.43 2.89 -11.15
CA GLU A 283 36.01 4.28 -10.89
C GLU A 283 36.88 5.01 -9.85
N LYS A 284 37.59 4.29 -8.96
CA LYS A 284 38.43 4.89 -7.91
C LYS A 284 39.90 5.12 -8.29
N ASN A 285 40.34 4.67 -9.48
CA ASN A 285 41.69 4.96 -10.01
C ASN A 285 41.60 5.52 -11.45
N PRO A 286 41.69 6.85 -11.64
CA PRO A 286 41.81 7.46 -12.96
C PRO A 286 43.19 7.27 -13.61
#